data_AF-A0A519XW29-F1
#
_entry.id   AF-A0A519XW29-F1
#
_cell.length_a   1.000
_cell.length_b   1.000
_cell.length_c   1.000
_cell.angle_alpha   90.00
_cell.angle_beta   90.00
_cell.angle_gamma   90.00
#
_symmetry.space_group_name_H-M   'P 1'
#
loop_
_entity.id
_entity.type
_entity.pdbx_description
1 polymer ?
#
loop_
_entity_poly.entity_id
_entity_poly.type
_entity_poly.pdbx_seq_one_letter_code
_entity_poly.pdbx_strand_id
1 'polypeptide(L)'
;MSAKVLRIDVKDNVLVALSDLTQGTNVDFEGEKYALLEDIPAKHKFFMNDMSTGEEIFMYGVLVGKVQFPVKIGSRMTVENTKHAADPYQYRKANFKWQAPDVSLFEGRTFHGYHRENGEVGTANYWLFIPTVFCENRNLDIIKEALYKELGYAVDDKYKKYTHALLEAYQQGGDLQAIDLQRNVTNVGRPFANVDGIKFLNHSGGCGGTRQDANTLSNLLAAYANHPNVAGVTVLSLGCEHLQAKQFKDDLLAINPNFKKPLILLGQQQSVSEEELIKQTIRETFLGLVEINKVERKPAPLSKLCVGVKCGGSDGFSGISANPAVGHCADLLVALGAKVLSAEFPELCGVEQELIDRMPEEETARKFIRLMSEYDDLAHKVGSGFYMNPSPGNIKDGLITDAIKSAGAAKKAGTSPVVDVLDYTEPATKPGLSLVCT
;
A
#
# COMPACT_ATOMS: atom_id res chain seq x y z
N MET A 1 35.71 11.14 3.61
CA MET A 1 34.66 11.90 4.34
C MET A 1 33.31 11.44 3.81
N SER A 2 32.30 11.30 4.67
CA SER A 2 30.93 11.09 4.19
C SER A 2 30.51 12.27 3.32
N ALA A 3 29.84 12.01 2.20
CA ALA A 3 29.26 13.09 1.39
C ALA A 3 28.29 13.91 2.25
N LYS A 4 28.36 15.24 2.17
CA LYS A 4 27.44 16.17 2.86
C LYS A 4 26.26 16.58 2.00
N VAL A 5 26.40 16.43 0.69
CA VAL A 5 25.39 16.77 -0.31
C VAL A 5 25.29 15.66 -1.35
N LEU A 6 24.15 15.61 -2.04
CA LEU A 6 23.86 14.67 -3.10
C LEU A 6 23.22 15.37 -4.29
N ARG A 7 23.72 15.07 -5.48
CA ARG A 7 23.01 15.28 -6.76
C ARG A 7 22.43 13.93 -7.18
N ILE A 8 21.13 13.88 -7.46
CA ILE A 8 20.45 12.60 -7.68
C ILE A 8 20.57 12.16 -9.14
N ASP A 9 20.36 13.10 -10.05
CA ASP A 9 20.51 12.93 -11.49
C ASP A 9 21.42 14.01 -12.09
N VAL A 10 22.10 13.66 -13.19
CA VAL A 10 23.01 14.57 -13.91
C VAL A 10 22.33 15.78 -14.53
N LYS A 11 21.00 15.77 -14.68
CA LYS A 11 20.21 16.94 -15.12
C LYS A 11 19.82 17.86 -13.97
N ASP A 12 19.97 17.42 -12.72
CA ASP A 12 19.51 18.19 -11.57
C ASP A 12 20.28 19.50 -11.47
N ASN A 13 19.58 20.59 -11.14
CA ASN A 13 20.16 21.92 -10.91
C ASN A 13 20.00 22.38 -9.45
N VAL A 14 19.72 21.43 -8.56
CA VAL A 14 19.69 21.58 -7.11
C VAL A 14 20.46 20.45 -6.45
N LEU A 15 21.01 20.71 -5.25
CA LEU A 15 21.67 19.71 -4.42
C LEU A 15 20.86 19.44 -3.16
N VAL A 16 20.82 18.19 -2.71
CA VAL A 16 20.20 17.78 -1.45
C VAL A 16 21.22 17.81 -0.32
N ALA A 17 20.88 18.43 0.81
CA ALA A 17 21.67 18.38 2.03
C ALA A 17 21.45 17.05 2.78
N LEU A 18 22.53 16.30 3.03
CA LEU A 18 22.50 15.02 3.76
C LEU A 18 22.69 15.21 5.28
N SER A 19 23.11 16.39 5.69
CA SER A 19 23.24 16.85 7.08
C SER A 19 22.85 18.32 7.15
N ASP A 20 22.66 18.86 8.35
CA ASP A 20 22.52 20.31 8.51
C ASP A 20 23.78 21.02 8.02
N LEU A 21 23.61 22.04 7.20
CA LEU A 21 24.68 22.87 6.65
C LEU A 21 24.47 24.32 7.09
N THR A 22 25.51 24.92 7.66
CA THR A 22 25.46 26.28 8.18
C THR A 22 25.77 27.30 7.09
N GLN A 23 25.06 28.43 7.13
CA GLN A 23 25.34 29.61 6.32
C GLN A 23 26.83 29.98 6.31
N GLY A 24 27.35 30.42 5.16
CA GLY A 24 28.75 30.80 4.97
C GLY A 24 29.72 29.63 4.79
N THR A 25 29.27 28.38 4.99
CA THR A 25 30.06 27.19 4.65
C THR A 25 30.24 27.11 3.13
N ASN A 26 31.44 26.81 2.67
CA ASN A 26 31.67 26.41 1.27
C ASN A 26 31.49 24.89 1.16
N VAL A 27 30.55 24.46 0.34
CA VAL A 27 30.37 23.06 -0.03
C VAL A 27 31.13 22.79 -1.32
N ASP A 28 32.11 21.89 -1.27
CA ASP A 28 32.81 21.38 -2.46
C ASP A 28 32.03 20.19 -3.04
N PHE A 29 31.59 20.29 -4.30
CA PHE A 29 30.91 19.20 -5.01
C PHE A 29 31.22 19.25 -6.51
N GLU A 30 31.59 18.11 -7.11
CA GLU A 30 31.97 17.99 -8.54
C GLU A 30 33.03 18.99 -9.03
N GLY A 31 33.90 19.49 -8.14
CA GLY A 31 34.94 20.47 -8.46
C GLY A 31 34.50 21.93 -8.36
N GLU A 32 33.22 22.17 -8.08
CA GLU A 32 32.63 23.49 -7.85
C GLU A 32 32.47 23.81 -6.36
N LYS A 33 32.48 25.10 -6.03
CA LYS A 33 32.31 25.61 -4.67
C LYS A 33 31.01 26.37 -4.53
N TYR A 34 30.15 25.90 -3.63
CA TYR A 34 28.87 26.52 -3.31
C TYR A 34 28.97 27.21 -1.95
N ALA A 35 29.02 28.55 -1.96
CA ALA A 35 28.94 29.34 -0.73
C ALA A 35 27.48 29.43 -0.28
N LEU A 36 27.16 28.84 0.88
CA LEU A 36 25.78 28.81 1.36
C LEU A 36 25.33 30.18 1.86
N LEU A 37 24.20 30.66 1.34
CA LEU A 37 23.66 31.98 1.69
C LEU A 37 22.71 31.94 2.89
N GLU A 38 22.29 30.75 3.29
CA GLU A 38 21.35 30.47 4.38
C GLU A 38 21.75 29.15 5.07
N ASP A 39 21.20 28.90 6.26
CA ASP A 39 21.22 27.56 6.84
C ASP A 39 20.36 26.61 6.00
N ILE A 40 20.89 25.43 5.70
CA ILE A 40 20.20 24.40 4.95
C ILE A 40 20.07 23.17 5.85
N PRO A 41 18.88 22.93 6.43
CA PRO A 41 18.65 21.74 7.22
C PRO A 41 18.84 20.47 6.38
N ALA A 42 19.16 19.36 7.03
CA ALA A 42 19.15 18.05 6.40
C ALA A 42 17.81 17.81 5.67
N LYS A 43 17.86 17.11 4.53
CA LYS A 43 16.73 16.83 3.61
C LYS A 43 16.32 18.00 2.70
N HIS A 44 16.71 19.23 3.01
CA HIS A 44 16.41 20.41 2.19
C HIS A 44 17.38 20.51 1.00
N LYS A 45 17.08 21.44 0.08
CA LYS A 45 17.83 21.62 -1.16
C LYS A 45 18.32 23.05 -1.31
N PHE A 46 19.33 23.23 -2.15
CA PHE A 46 19.81 24.55 -2.56
C PHE A 46 20.15 24.59 -4.04
N PHE A 47 20.10 25.79 -4.60
CA PHE A 47 20.33 26.02 -6.03
C PHE A 47 21.81 25.90 -6.40
N MET A 48 22.09 25.23 -7.51
CA MET A 48 23.44 25.08 -8.06
C MET A 48 23.86 26.27 -8.94
N ASN A 49 22.93 27.16 -9.30
CA ASN A 49 23.17 28.32 -10.17
C ASN A 49 22.37 29.53 -9.66
N ASP A 50 22.77 30.73 -10.12
CA ASP A 50 21.88 31.88 -10.11
C ASP A 50 20.70 31.59 -11.05
N MET A 51 19.47 31.79 -10.57
CA MET A 51 18.27 31.48 -11.34
C MET A 51 17.34 32.70 -11.46
N SER A 52 16.77 32.91 -12.63
CA SER A 52 15.78 33.96 -12.90
C SER A 52 14.35 33.50 -12.62
N THR A 53 13.41 34.45 -12.46
CA THR A 53 11.99 34.13 -12.37
C THR A 53 11.51 33.28 -13.54
N GLY A 54 10.78 32.21 -13.25
CA GLY A 54 10.19 31.30 -14.23
C GLY A 54 11.15 30.21 -14.73
N GLU A 55 12.42 30.26 -14.37
CA GLU A 55 13.37 29.20 -14.72
C GLU A 55 13.01 27.87 -14.04
N GLU A 56 13.32 26.79 -14.76
CA GLU A 56 12.93 25.43 -14.43
C GLU A 56 13.87 24.80 -13.41
N ILE A 57 13.28 24.10 -12.44
CA ILE A 57 13.99 23.39 -11.39
C ILE A 57 13.89 21.91 -11.69
N PHE A 58 15.04 21.25 -11.84
CA PHE A 58 15.14 19.83 -12.12
C PHE A 58 15.69 19.09 -10.90
N MET A 59 15.00 18.02 -10.51
CA MET A 59 15.40 17.11 -9.45
C MET A 59 14.94 15.70 -9.84
N TYR A 60 15.75 14.67 -9.59
CA TYR A 60 15.52 13.31 -10.11
C TYR A 60 15.47 13.23 -11.65
N GLY A 61 16.03 14.23 -12.34
CA GLY A 61 16.04 14.30 -13.79
C GLY A 61 14.74 14.78 -14.45
N VAL A 62 13.74 15.17 -13.65
CA VAL A 62 12.42 15.66 -14.11
C VAL A 62 12.16 17.08 -13.63
N LEU A 63 11.25 17.79 -14.32
CA LEU A 63 10.78 19.11 -13.89
C LEU A 63 10.01 18.97 -12.58
N VAL A 64 10.44 19.69 -11.54
CA VAL A 64 9.79 19.65 -10.22
C VAL A 64 9.23 20.98 -9.73
N GLY A 65 9.56 22.07 -10.42
CA GLY A 65 9.11 23.40 -10.06
C GLY A 65 9.67 24.50 -10.95
N LYS A 66 9.17 25.72 -10.73
CA LYS A 66 9.69 26.95 -11.34
C LYS A 66 9.98 28.00 -10.28
N VAL A 67 11.07 28.72 -10.46
CA VAL A 67 11.52 29.81 -9.58
C VAL A 67 10.49 30.96 -9.61
N GLN A 68 10.10 31.49 -8.45
CA GLN A 68 9.09 32.55 -8.33
C GLN A 68 9.68 33.97 -8.42
N PHE A 69 10.93 34.14 -8.02
CA PHE A 69 11.68 35.39 -8.09
C PHE A 69 13.19 35.06 -8.14
N PRO A 70 14.06 35.98 -8.62
CA PRO A 70 15.47 35.63 -8.80
C PRO A 70 16.13 35.14 -7.51
N VAL A 71 16.86 34.02 -7.59
CA VAL A 71 17.61 33.42 -6.48
C VAL A 71 19.08 33.28 -6.86
N LYS A 72 19.94 33.20 -5.85
CA LYS A 72 21.39 33.06 -6.04
C LYS A 72 21.82 31.61 -5.82
N ILE A 73 22.94 31.24 -6.45
CA ILE A 73 23.64 30.00 -6.13
C ILE A 73 23.84 29.87 -4.62
N GLY A 74 23.60 28.69 -4.05
CA GLY A 74 23.72 28.45 -2.61
C GLY A 74 22.54 28.96 -1.76
N SER A 75 21.51 29.59 -2.35
CA SER A 75 20.25 29.89 -1.66
C SER A 75 19.44 28.61 -1.41
N ARG A 76 18.73 28.56 -0.27
CA ARG A 76 17.87 27.42 0.06
C ARG A 76 16.64 27.42 -0.83
N MET A 77 16.23 26.26 -1.30
CA MET A 77 14.98 26.05 -2.01
C MET A 77 13.82 25.98 -1.01
N THR A 78 12.78 26.79 -1.19
CA THR A 78 11.65 26.93 -0.25
C THR A 78 10.31 27.03 -0.97
N VAL A 79 9.20 26.97 -0.23
CA VAL A 79 7.85 27.14 -0.80
C VAL A 79 7.57 28.56 -1.27
N GLU A 80 8.32 29.55 -0.78
CA GLU A 80 8.20 30.95 -1.21
C GLU A 80 8.87 31.19 -2.56
N ASN A 81 10.08 30.64 -2.75
CA ASN A 81 10.86 30.85 -3.97
C ASN A 81 10.60 29.82 -5.07
N THR A 82 9.88 28.73 -4.76
CA THR A 82 9.57 27.67 -5.71
C THR A 82 8.08 27.35 -5.75
N LYS A 83 7.52 27.28 -6.96
CA LYS A 83 6.17 26.77 -7.20
C LYS A 83 6.23 25.45 -7.95
N HIS A 84 5.33 24.53 -7.58
CA HIS A 84 5.17 23.25 -8.27
C HIS A 84 4.95 23.45 -9.79
N ALA A 85 5.64 22.62 -10.57
CA ALA A 85 5.48 22.47 -12.01
C ALA A 85 5.87 21.04 -12.37
N ALA A 86 5.22 20.49 -13.39
CA ALA A 86 5.43 19.15 -13.92
C ALA A 86 5.30 19.18 -15.44
N ASP A 87 5.98 18.28 -16.12
CA ASP A 87 5.86 18.15 -17.58
C ASP A 87 4.48 17.59 -17.97
N PRO A 88 3.91 18.02 -19.11
CA PRO A 88 2.73 17.36 -19.66
C PRO A 88 3.08 15.93 -20.06
N TYR A 89 2.10 15.04 -20.01
CA TYR A 89 2.28 13.64 -20.35
C TYR A 89 1.32 13.19 -21.46
N GLN A 90 1.81 12.34 -22.35
CA GLN A 90 1.03 11.72 -23.42
C GLN A 90 1.65 10.39 -23.83
N TYR A 91 0.85 9.56 -24.50
CA TYR A 91 1.40 8.37 -25.14
C TYR A 91 2.39 8.79 -26.23
N ARG A 92 3.59 8.20 -26.17
CA ARG A 92 4.57 8.22 -27.24
C ARG A 92 5.22 6.85 -27.33
N LYS A 93 5.61 6.44 -28.53
CA LYS A 93 6.34 5.19 -28.74
C LYS A 93 7.80 5.37 -28.33
N ALA A 94 8.07 5.29 -27.03
CA ALA A 94 9.40 5.35 -26.47
C ALA A 94 10.18 4.07 -26.80
N ASN A 95 11.48 4.19 -27.11
CA ASN A 95 12.38 3.05 -27.28
C ASN A 95 13.01 2.69 -25.92
N PHE A 96 12.17 2.29 -24.97
CA PHE A 96 12.62 1.95 -23.64
C PHE A 96 13.37 0.62 -23.63
N LYS A 97 14.55 0.60 -23.02
CA LYS A 97 15.39 -0.58 -22.85
C LYS A 97 15.71 -0.77 -21.38
N TRP A 98 15.25 -1.88 -20.83
CA TRP A 98 15.53 -2.25 -19.46
C TRP A 98 16.72 -3.21 -19.40
N GLN A 99 17.70 -2.88 -18.56
CA GLN A 99 18.76 -3.81 -18.17
C GLN A 99 18.34 -4.45 -16.84
N ALA A 100 17.84 -5.69 -16.92
CA ALA A 100 17.46 -6.44 -15.74
C ALA A 100 18.67 -6.63 -14.80
N PRO A 101 18.47 -6.56 -13.46
CA PRO A 101 19.54 -6.87 -12.51
C PRO A 101 19.93 -8.36 -12.60
N ASP A 102 21.17 -8.66 -12.21
CA ASP A 102 21.61 -10.05 -12.07
C ASP A 102 20.89 -10.73 -10.91
N VAL A 103 20.17 -11.81 -11.21
CA VAL A 103 19.39 -12.60 -10.24
C VAL A 103 20.00 -13.96 -9.93
N SER A 104 21.23 -14.24 -10.40
CA SER A 104 21.90 -15.54 -10.22
C SER A 104 21.96 -16.00 -8.76
N LEU A 105 22.10 -15.07 -7.81
CA LEU A 105 22.12 -15.38 -6.37
C LEU A 105 20.76 -15.85 -5.80
N PHE A 106 19.68 -15.59 -6.52
CA PHE A 106 18.30 -15.90 -6.14
C PHE A 106 17.68 -17.03 -6.96
N GLU A 107 18.32 -17.45 -8.05
CA GLU A 107 17.87 -18.59 -8.83
C GLU A 107 17.75 -19.85 -7.96
N GLY A 108 16.63 -20.57 -8.12
CA GLY A 108 16.32 -21.76 -7.34
C GLY A 108 15.95 -21.50 -5.87
N ARG A 109 16.01 -20.26 -5.37
CA ARG A 109 15.52 -19.95 -4.01
C ARG A 109 14.00 -20.07 -3.94
N THR A 110 13.54 -20.46 -2.75
CA THR A 110 12.13 -20.70 -2.47
C THR A 110 11.68 -20.03 -1.18
N PHE A 111 10.38 -19.84 -1.02
CA PHE A 111 9.73 -19.52 0.25
C PHE A 111 8.72 -20.61 0.64
N HIS A 112 8.41 -20.75 1.93
CA HIS A 112 7.41 -21.69 2.42
C HIS A 112 6.01 -21.08 2.35
N GLY A 113 5.21 -21.49 1.36
CA GLY A 113 3.86 -20.96 1.12
C GLY A 113 2.78 -22.04 1.06
N TYR A 114 1.52 -21.62 1.12
CA TYR A 114 0.33 -22.47 0.97
C TYR A 114 -0.07 -22.52 -0.50
N HIS A 115 0.15 -23.67 -1.13
CA HIS A 115 -0.20 -23.88 -2.54
C HIS A 115 -1.73 -23.96 -2.70
N ARG A 116 -2.26 -23.22 -3.66
CA ARG A 116 -3.69 -23.20 -4.00
C ARG A 116 -3.94 -23.95 -5.30
N GLU A 117 -5.16 -24.45 -5.48
CA GLU A 117 -5.53 -25.23 -6.66
C GLU A 117 -5.44 -24.45 -7.98
N ASN A 118 -5.58 -23.12 -7.92
CA ASN A 118 -5.42 -22.23 -9.08
C ASN A 118 -3.93 -21.97 -9.44
N GLY A 119 -2.98 -22.60 -8.73
CA GLY A 119 -1.54 -22.46 -8.96
C GLY A 119 -0.90 -21.22 -8.32
N GLU A 120 -1.67 -20.39 -7.62
CA GLU A 120 -1.13 -19.32 -6.77
C GLU A 120 -0.64 -19.87 -5.43
N VAL A 121 0.20 -19.09 -4.74
CA VAL A 121 0.78 -19.49 -3.46
C VAL A 121 0.57 -18.38 -2.44
N GLY A 122 -0.14 -18.71 -1.36
CA GLY A 122 -0.35 -17.80 -0.23
C GLY A 122 0.86 -17.78 0.70
N THR A 123 1.21 -16.61 1.23
CA THR A 123 2.15 -16.44 2.34
C THR A 123 1.48 -16.65 3.70
N ALA A 124 0.14 -16.72 3.75
CA ALA A 124 -0.66 -17.02 4.93
C ALA A 124 -1.88 -17.89 4.60
N ASN A 125 -2.53 -18.44 5.62
CA ASN A 125 -3.73 -19.26 5.54
C ASN A 125 -4.80 -18.69 6.48
N TYR A 126 -5.65 -17.82 5.93
CA TYR A 126 -6.69 -17.10 6.66
C TYR A 126 -8.09 -17.62 6.37
N TRP A 127 -8.93 -17.59 7.40
CA TRP A 127 -10.38 -17.63 7.25
C TRP A 127 -10.95 -16.21 7.28
N LEU A 128 -11.84 -15.88 6.34
CA LEU A 128 -12.37 -14.52 6.19
C LEU A 128 -13.87 -14.47 6.48
N PHE A 129 -14.28 -13.53 7.32
CA PHE A 129 -15.65 -13.16 7.56
C PHE A 129 -16.00 -11.86 6.84
N ILE A 130 -17.07 -11.89 6.07
CA ILE A 130 -17.52 -10.79 5.22
C ILE A 130 -19.00 -10.49 5.52
N PRO A 131 -19.36 -9.27 5.92
CA PRO A 131 -20.74 -8.81 5.86
C PRO A 131 -21.04 -8.29 4.45
N THR A 132 -22.26 -8.47 3.95
CA THR A 132 -22.73 -7.75 2.75
C THR A 132 -23.24 -6.34 3.08
N VAL A 133 -23.52 -6.07 4.36
CA VAL A 133 -24.08 -4.82 4.87
C VAL A 133 -23.65 -4.57 6.32
N PHE A 134 -23.48 -3.29 6.69
CA PHE A 134 -23.04 -2.91 8.04
C PHE A 134 -23.95 -3.44 9.17
N CYS A 135 -25.23 -3.71 8.90
CA CYS A 135 -26.17 -4.29 9.86
C CYS A 135 -25.69 -5.65 10.41
N GLU A 136 -24.93 -6.41 9.63
CA GLU A 136 -24.36 -7.70 10.03
C GLU A 136 -23.07 -7.55 10.86
N ASN A 137 -22.52 -6.33 10.99
CA ASN A 137 -21.30 -6.10 11.76
C ASN A 137 -21.45 -6.55 13.23
N ARG A 138 -22.63 -6.36 13.83
CA ARG A 138 -22.87 -6.79 15.22
C ARG A 138 -22.75 -8.31 15.36
N ASN A 139 -23.34 -9.07 14.43
CA ASN A 139 -23.23 -10.53 14.43
C ASN A 139 -21.78 -10.96 14.26
N LEU A 140 -21.06 -10.33 13.33
CA LEU A 140 -19.65 -10.57 13.13
C LEU A 140 -18.81 -10.27 14.37
N ASP A 141 -19.08 -9.18 15.09
CA ASP A 141 -18.36 -8.82 16.30
C ASP A 141 -18.61 -9.82 17.44
N ILE A 142 -19.83 -10.33 17.58
CA ILE A 142 -20.16 -11.41 18.52
C ILE A 142 -19.38 -12.69 18.18
N ILE A 143 -19.39 -13.09 16.91
CA ILE A 143 -18.66 -14.27 16.42
C ILE A 143 -17.15 -14.08 16.59
N LYS A 144 -16.63 -12.88 16.31
CA LYS A 144 -15.23 -12.52 16.48
C LYS A 144 -14.78 -12.69 17.91
N GLU A 145 -15.50 -12.12 18.88
CA GLU A 145 -15.14 -12.27 20.29
C GLU A 145 -15.17 -13.75 20.73
N ALA A 146 -16.18 -14.51 20.29
CA ALA A 146 -16.27 -15.94 20.59
C ALA A 146 -15.08 -16.73 20.01
N LEU A 147 -14.80 -16.59 18.71
CA LEU A 147 -13.74 -17.35 18.04
C LEU A 147 -12.34 -16.91 18.49
N TYR A 148 -12.09 -15.60 18.63
CA TYR A 148 -10.77 -15.11 19.03
C TYR A 148 -10.39 -15.56 20.43
N LYS A 149 -11.33 -15.50 21.37
CA LYS A 149 -11.14 -15.91 22.75
C LYS A 149 -10.91 -17.42 22.86
N GLU A 150 -11.80 -18.22 22.27
CA GLU A 150 -11.76 -19.68 22.44
C GLU A 150 -10.67 -20.36 21.60
N LEU A 151 -10.20 -19.73 20.52
CA LEU A 151 -9.19 -20.31 19.61
C LEU A 151 -7.80 -19.64 19.68
N GLY A 152 -7.61 -18.64 20.55
CA GLY A 152 -6.30 -17.99 20.72
C GLY A 152 -5.86 -17.10 19.55
N TYR A 153 -6.81 -16.46 18.86
CA TYR A 153 -6.53 -15.49 17.79
C TYR A 153 -6.66 -14.03 18.24
N ALA A 154 -7.06 -13.79 19.49
CA ALA A 154 -7.11 -12.47 20.10
C ALA A 154 -5.74 -11.79 20.15
N VAL A 155 -5.66 -10.55 19.65
CA VAL A 155 -4.43 -9.73 19.69
C VAL A 155 -4.40 -8.85 20.96
N ASP A 156 -5.56 -8.70 21.61
CA ASP A 156 -5.79 -7.83 22.76
C ASP A 156 -5.64 -8.54 24.11
N ASP A 157 -5.30 -9.83 24.13
CA ASP A 157 -5.10 -10.62 25.36
C ASP A 157 -4.11 -9.95 26.33
N LYS A 158 -3.07 -9.28 25.79
CA LYS A 158 -2.14 -8.49 26.60
C LYS A 158 -2.82 -7.30 27.30
N TYR A 159 -3.73 -6.61 26.61
CA TYR A 159 -4.45 -5.46 27.15
C TYR A 159 -5.55 -5.89 28.12
N LYS A 160 -6.26 -6.99 27.83
CA LYS A 160 -7.25 -7.60 28.73
C LYS A 160 -6.61 -7.97 30.08
N LYS A 161 -5.37 -8.46 30.09
CA LYS A 161 -4.61 -8.75 31.32
C LYS A 161 -4.30 -7.48 32.13
N TYR A 162 -4.06 -6.34 31.50
CA TYR A 162 -3.90 -5.06 32.21
C TYR A 162 -5.18 -4.68 32.94
N THR A 163 -6.33 -4.76 32.27
CA THR A 163 -7.63 -4.52 32.89
C THR A 163 -7.92 -5.52 34.01
N HIS A 164 -7.59 -6.80 33.84
CA HIS A 164 -7.75 -7.80 34.88
C HIS A 164 -6.90 -7.50 36.12
N ALA A 165 -5.63 -7.14 35.95
CA ALA A 165 -4.74 -6.79 37.06
C ALA A 165 -5.24 -5.57 37.84
N LEU A 166 -5.74 -4.56 37.14
CA LEU A 166 -6.35 -3.38 37.76
C LEU A 166 -7.65 -3.72 38.48
N LEU A 167 -8.49 -4.58 37.90
CA LEU A 167 -9.75 -5.02 38.52
C LEU A 167 -9.49 -5.82 39.80
N GLU A 168 -8.52 -6.73 39.78
CA GLU A 168 -8.10 -7.51 40.95
C GLU A 168 -7.58 -6.60 42.07
N ALA A 169 -6.71 -5.63 41.72
CA ALA A 169 -6.21 -4.65 42.68
C ALA A 169 -7.33 -3.80 43.28
N TYR A 170 -8.29 -3.34 42.46
CA TYR A 170 -9.47 -2.61 42.94
C TYR A 170 -10.31 -3.45 43.92
N GLN A 171 -10.58 -4.72 43.58
CA GLN A 171 -11.35 -5.63 44.42
C GLN A 171 -10.65 -5.94 45.75
N GLN A 172 -9.32 -5.91 45.78
CA GLN A 172 -8.50 -6.11 46.98
C GLN A 172 -8.24 -4.80 47.78
N GLY A 173 -8.76 -3.66 47.32
CA GLY A 173 -8.54 -2.36 47.96
C GLY A 173 -7.10 -1.83 47.82
N GLY A 174 -6.35 -2.30 46.83
CA GLY A 174 -4.97 -1.91 46.56
C GLY A 174 -4.83 -0.58 45.81
N ASP A 175 -3.62 -0.02 45.80
CA ASP A 175 -3.28 1.18 45.04
C ASP A 175 -3.10 0.85 43.54
N LEU A 176 -4.01 1.38 42.71
CA LEU A 176 -4.00 1.19 41.26
C LEU A 176 -2.77 1.82 40.59
N GLN A 177 -2.14 2.82 41.20
CA GLN A 177 -0.96 3.48 40.63
C GLN A 177 0.32 2.66 40.80
N ALA A 178 0.32 1.69 41.71
CA ALA A 178 1.46 0.83 42.02
C ALA A 178 1.50 -0.46 41.17
N ILE A 179 0.50 -0.69 40.30
CA ILE A 179 0.41 -1.93 39.52
C ILE A 179 1.37 -1.88 38.32
N ASP A 180 2.33 -2.81 38.33
CA ASP A 180 3.21 -3.05 37.18
C ASP A 180 2.48 -3.83 36.09
N LEU A 181 2.19 -3.15 34.98
CA LEU A 181 1.51 -3.70 33.81
C LEU A 181 2.47 -4.42 32.85
N GLN A 182 3.77 -4.57 33.15
CA GLN A 182 4.76 -5.14 32.21
C GLN A 182 4.88 -6.69 32.25
N ARG A 183 4.08 -7.41 33.05
CA ARG A 183 4.23 -8.87 33.19
C ARG A 183 3.98 -9.65 31.88
N ASN A 184 4.91 -10.57 31.60
CA ASN A 184 4.94 -11.40 30.40
C ASN A 184 3.69 -12.26 30.22
N VAL A 185 3.17 -12.23 28.99
CA VAL A 185 1.93 -12.88 28.57
C VAL A 185 2.21 -14.35 28.21
N THR A 186 1.60 -15.29 28.94
CA THR A 186 1.40 -16.66 28.42
C THR A 186 0.40 -16.64 27.28
N ASN A 187 0.83 -17.10 26.10
CA ASN A 187 0.01 -17.20 24.90
C ASN A 187 -0.93 -18.40 25.04
N VAL A 188 -2.23 -18.23 24.81
CA VAL A 188 -3.13 -19.37 24.59
C VAL A 188 -2.67 -20.07 23.32
N GLY A 189 -2.41 -21.37 23.38
CA GLY A 189 -1.99 -22.14 22.20
C GLY A 189 -3.09 -22.12 21.13
N ARG A 190 -2.73 -21.90 19.87
CA ARG A 190 -3.67 -22.00 18.75
C ARG A 190 -3.93 -23.47 18.43
N PRO A 191 -5.20 -23.94 18.36
CA PRO A 191 -5.50 -25.35 18.11
C PRO A 191 -5.24 -25.77 16.66
N PHE A 192 -5.23 -24.83 15.72
CA PHE A 192 -4.99 -25.06 14.29
C PHE A 192 -3.59 -24.59 13.91
N ALA A 193 -2.64 -25.54 13.81
CA ALA A 193 -1.23 -25.27 13.52
C ALA A 193 -1.00 -24.57 12.16
N ASN A 194 -1.88 -24.81 11.18
CA ASN A 194 -1.75 -24.29 9.82
C ASN A 194 -2.77 -23.18 9.51
N VAL A 195 -3.44 -22.61 10.51
CA VAL A 195 -4.34 -21.46 10.32
C VAL A 195 -3.71 -20.24 10.97
N ASP A 196 -3.18 -19.34 10.13
CA ASP A 196 -2.44 -18.16 10.56
C ASP A 196 -3.35 -17.11 11.22
N GLY A 197 -4.65 -17.14 10.92
CA GLY A 197 -5.61 -16.20 11.50
C GLY A 197 -7.04 -16.35 10.98
N ILE A 198 -7.96 -15.81 11.77
CA ILE A 198 -9.35 -15.56 11.39
C ILE A 198 -9.48 -14.03 11.25
N LYS A 199 -10.08 -13.53 10.18
CA LYS A 199 -10.16 -12.10 9.85
C LYS A 199 -11.60 -11.69 9.57
N PHE A 200 -11.95 -10.46 9.93
CA PHE A 200 -13.28 -9.88 9.80
C PHE A 200 -13.18 -8.58 9.01
N LEU A 201 -13.97 -8.45 7.93
CA LEU A 201 -13.98 -7.27 7.05
C LEU A 201 -15.22 -6.41 7.28
N ASN A 202 -15.40 -5.93 8.52
CA ASN A 202 -16.48 -5.00 8.82
C ASN A 202 -16.37 -3.73 7.95
N HIS A 203 -17.50 -3.22 7.48
CA HIS A 203 -17.57 -1.98 6.70
C HIS A 203 -18.81 -1.16 7.08
N SER A 204 -18.86 0.10 6.65
CA SER A 204 -19.97 1.02 6.91
C SER A 204 -20.99 1.11 5.77
N GLY A 205 -20.73 0.46 4.63
CA GLY A 205 -21.68 0.40 3.50
C GLY A 205 -22.99 -0.31 3.85
N GLY A 206 -24.09 0.15 3.25
CA GLY A 206 -25.41 -0.46 3.39
C GLY A 206 -26.45 0.12 2.43
N CYS A 207 -27.74 -0.02 2.75
CA CYS A 207 -28.84 0.31 1.84
C CYS A 207 -28.95 1.79 1.44
N GLY A 208 -28.22 2.70 2.11
CA GLY A 208 -28.17 4.12 1.75
C GLY A 208 -27.15 4.47 0.66
N GLY A 209 -26.33 3.52 0.22
CA GLY A 209 -25.39 3.71 -0.89
C GLY A 209 -26.05 3.57 -2.27
N THR A 210 -25.31 3.90 -3.32
CA THR A 210 -25.76 3.68 -4.70
C THR A 210 -25.57 2.22 -5.13
N ARG A 211 -26.17 1.81 -6.25
CA ARG A 211 -25.91 0.50 -6.84
C ARG A 211 -24.47 0.35 -7.31
N GLN A 212 -23.86 1.45 -7.76
CA GLN A 212 -22.46 1.51 -8.15
C GLN A 212 -21.56 1.23 -6.93
N ASP A 213 -21.84 1.84 -5.78
CA ASP A 213 -21.10 1.57 -4.54
C ASP A 213 -21.20 0.09 -4.14
N ALA A 214 -22.40 -0.49 -4.25
CA ALA A 214 -22.63 -1.90 -3.96
C ALA A 214 -21.85 -2.83 -4.92
N ASN A 215 -21.78 -2.49 -6.21
CA ASN A 215 -21.00 -3.25 -7.19
C ASN A 215 -19.50 -3.18 -6.90
N THR A 216 -18.96 -1.98 -6.62
CA THR A 216 -17.56 -1.80 -6.26
C THR A 216 -17.22 -2.55 -4.96
N LEU A 217 -18.09 -2.49 -3.96
CA LEU A 217 -17.94 -3.26 -2.72
C LEU A 217 -17.95 -4.77 -2.99
N SER A 218 -18.86 -5.26 -3.85
CA SER A 218 -18.93 -6.67 -4.25
C SER A 218 -17.62 -7.14 -4.87
N ASN A 219 -17.12 -6.40 -5.86
CA ASN A 219 -15.86 -6.71 -6.55
C ASN A 219 -14.68 -6.72 -5.58
N LEU A 220 -14.63 -5.76 -4.65
CA LEU A 220 -13.59 -5.70 -3.62
C LEU A 220 -13.62 -6.93 -2.70
N LEU A 221 -14.79 -7.28 -2.18
CA LEU A 221 -14.96 -8.42 -1.29
C LEU A 221 -14.68 -9.75 -2.02
N ALA A 222 -15.11 -9.87 -3.28
CA ALA A 222 -14.82 -11.01 -4.15
C ALA A 222 -13.31 -11.15 -4.44
N ALA A 223 -12.59 -10.04 -4.62
CA ALA A 223 -11.14 -10.02 -4.75
C ALA A 223 -10.45 -10.51 -3.46
N TYR A 224 -10.90 -10.06 -2.28
CA TYR A 224 -10.41 -10.56 -0.99
C TYR A 224 -10.65 -12.07 -0.83
N ALA A 225 -11.84 -12.56 -1.18
CA ALA A 225 -12.16 -13.99 -1.12
C ALA A 225 -11.29 -14.83 -2.07
N ASN A 226 -10.95 -14.30 -3.25
CA ASN A 226 -10.06 -14.95 -4.20
C ASN A 226 -8.57 -14.89 -3.82
N HIS A 227 -8.16 -13.93 -2.99
CA HIS A 227 -6.76 -13.73 -2.60
C HIS A 227 -6.08 -15.04 -2.11
N PRO A 228 -4.82 -15.34 -2.51
CA PRO A 228 -4.17 -16.61 -2.20
C PRO A 228 -3.91 -16.85 -0.70
N ASN A 229 -3.90 -15.79 0.12
CA ASN A 229 -3.85 -15.92 1.58
C ASN A 229 -5.18 -16.33 2.22
N VAL A 230 -6.30 -16.21 1.50
CA VAL A 230 -7.62 -16.60 2.00
C VAL A 230 -7.89 -18.04 1.59
N ALA A 231 -8.18 -18.88 2.57
CA ALA A 231 -8.35 -20.32 2.41
C ALA A 231 -9.81 -20.75 2.52
N GLY A 232 -10.64 -19.95 3.17
CA GLY A 232 -12.09 -20.15 3.30
C GLY A 232 -12.78 -18.85 3.71
N VAL A 233 -14.07 -18.75 3.41
CA VAL A 233 -14.86 -17.53 3.56
C VAL A 233 -16.23 -17.83 4.16
N THR A 234 -16.64 -17.02 5.12
CA THR A 234 -18.00 -16.95 5.64
C THR A 234 -18.58 -15.59 5.29
N VAL A 235 -19.73 -15.58 4.64
CA VAL A 235 -20.47 -14.37 4.27
C VAL A 235 -21.78 -14.33 5.02
N LEU A 236 -22.02 -13.24 5.75
CA LEU A 236 -23.30 -12.95 6.37
C LEU A 236 -24.02 -11.88 5.57
N SER A 237 -25.29 -12.15 5.28
CA SER A 237 -26.21 -11.25 4.60
C SER A 237 -27.44 -10.98 5.44
N LEU A 238 -28.03 -9.79 5.29
CA LEU A 238 -29.27 -9.47 6.00
C LEU A 238 -30.48 -9.89 5.16
N GLY A 239 -30.51 -9.49 3.89
CA GLY A 239 -31.52 -9.80 2.88
C GLY A 239 -32.13 -8.57 2.18
N CYS A 240 -32.03 -7.37 2.75
CA CYS A 240 -32.62 -6.13 2.20
C CYS A 240 -31.61 -5.14 1.60
N GLU A 241 -30.32 -5.44 1.66
CA GLU A 241 -29.23 -4.61 1.17
C GLU A 241 -29.12 -4.56 -0.36
N HIS A 242 -28.38 -3.57 -0.88
CA HIS A 242 -28.10 -3.52 -2.32
C HIS A 242 -27.15 -4.64 -2.76
N LEU A 243 -26.12 -4.94 -1.96
CA LEU A 243 -25.19 -6.04 -2.22
C LEU A 243 -25.79 -7.37 -1.74
N GLN A 244 -26.51 -8.05 -2.62
CA GLN A 244 -27.11 -9.34 -2.30
C GLN A 244 -26.06 -10.47 -2.35
N ALA A 245 -26.22 -11.50 -1.50
CA ALA A 245 -25.31 -12.66 -1.46
C ALA A 245 -25.15 -13.35 -2.83
N LYS A 246 -26.22 -13.36 -3.65
CA LYS A 246 -26.15 -13.87 -5.02
C LYS A 246 -25.20 -13.04 -5.88
N GLN A 247 -25.27 -11.71 -5.81
CA GLN A 247 -24.40 -10.82 -6.58
C GLN A 247 -22.94 -11.05 -6.19
N PHE A 248 -22.64 -11.10 -4.88
CA PHE A 248 -21.29 -11.44 -4.40
C PHE A 248 -20.79 -12.77 -4.97
N LYS A 249 -21.63 -13.81 -4.97
CA LYS A 249 -21.26 -15.12 -5.51
C LYS A 249 -21.01 -15.08 -7.03
N ASP A 250 -21.83 -14.35 -7.77
CA ASP A 250 -21.67 -14.18 -9.21
C ASP A 250 -20.35 -13.46 -9.53
N ASP A 251 -20.03 -12.38 -8.82
CA ASP A 251 -18.78 -11.63 -8.98
C ASP A 251 -17.54 -12.46 -8.55
N LEU A 252 -17.67 -13.25 -7.49
CA LEU A 252 -16.65 -14.20 -7.06
C LEU A 252 -16.32 -15.22 -8.15
N LEU A 253 -17.34 -15.78 -8.79
CA LEU A 253 -17.20 -16.77 -9.86
C LEU A 253 -16.78 -16.13 -11.19
N ALA A 254 -17.06 -14.85 -11.41
CA ALA A 254 -16.53 -14.11 -12.56
C ALA A 254 -14.99 -13.99 -12.49
N ILE A 255 -14.44 -13.78 -11.29
CA ILE A 255 -12.98 -13.76 -11.06
C ILE A 255 -12.40 -15.18 -11.12
N ASN A 256 -13.08 -16.16 -10.51
CA ASN A 256 -12.62 -17.54 -10.43
C ASN A 256 -13.77 -18.53 -10.66
N PRO A 257 -14.01 -18.94 -11.92
CA PRO A 257 -15.09 -19.86 -12.27
C PRO A 257 -15.01 -21.22 -11.56
N ASN A 258 -13.81 -21.60 -11.13
CA ASN A 258 -13.53 -22.86 -10.43
C ASN A 258 -13.25 -22.62 -8.94
N PHE A 259 -13.99 -21.71 -8.30
CA PHE A 259 -13.83 -21.42 -6.88
C PHE A 259 -14.12 -22.67 -6.02
N LYS A 260 -13.08 -23.21 -5.38
CA LYS A 260 -13.14 -24.45 -4.58
C LYS A 260 -12.83 -24.27 -3.09
N LYS A 261 -12.49 -23.06 -2.68
CA LYS A 261 -12.31 -22.77 -1.26
C LYS A 261 -13.65 -22.93 -0.54
N PRO A 262 -13.69 -23.37 0.73
CA PRO A 262 -14.91 -23.35 1.53
C PRO A 262 -15.58 -21.97 1.48
N LEU A 263 -16.85 -21.93 1.10
CA LEU A 263 -17.68 -20.73 1.05
C LEU A 263 -18.98 -21.01 1.79
N ILE A 264 -19.19 -20.31 2.90
CA ILE A 264 -20.41 -20.35 3.69
C ILE A 264 -21.18 -19.07 3.42
N LEU A 265 -22.42 -19.19 2.93
CA LEU A 265 -23.30 -18.06 2.69
C LEU A 265 -24.53 -18.22 3.59
N LEU A 266 -24.69 -17.32 4.56
CA LEU A 266 -25.80 -17.35 5.49
C LEU A 266 -26.56 -16.02 5.44
N GLY A 267 -27.88 -16.10 5.54
CA GLY A 267 -28.77 -14.95 5.46
C GLY A 267 -29.65 -14.83 6.69
N GLN A 268 -29.63 -13.67 7.34
CA GLN A 268 -30.35 -13.45 8.60
C GLN A 268 -31.86 -13.53 8.42
N GLN A 269 -32.43 -12.92 7.37
CA GLN A 269 -33.88 -13.00 7.11
C GLN A 269 -34.36 -14.40 6.72
N GLN A 270 -33.45 -15.27 6.30
CA GLN A 270 -33.73 -16.68 6.01
C GLN A 270 -33.50 -17.59 7.24
N SER A 271 -32.92 -17.06 8.32
CA SER A 271 -32.71 -17.78 9.57
C SER A 271 -33.95 -17.76 10.46
N VAL A 272 -34.07 -18.77 11.33
CA VAL A 272 -35.13 -18.84 12.35
C VAL A 272 -34.96 -17.75 13.41
N SER A 273 -33.72 -17.43 13.78
CA SER A 273 -33.38 -16.37 14.73
C SER A 273 -31.93 -15.92 14.56
N GLU A 274 -31.56 -14.78 15.16
CA GLU A 274 -30.16 -14.31 15.25
C GLU A 274 -29.27 -15.35 15.95
N GLU A 275 -29.77 -15.97 17.03
CA GLU A 275 -29.02 -16.97 17.78
C GLU A 275 -28.72 -18.21 16.93
N GLU A 276 -29.69 -18.71 16.17
CA GLU A 276 -29.49 -19.87 15.28
C GLU A 276 -28.55 -19.52 14.12
N LEU A 277 -28.62 -18.31 13.57
CA LEU A 277 -27.68 -17.83 12.56
C LEU A 277 -26.24 -17.88 13.10
N ILE A 278 -26.00 -17.34 14.30
CA ILE A 278 -24.68 -17.32 14.94
C ILE A 278 -24.18 -18.74 15.21
N LYS A 279 -25.03 -19.61 15.77
CA LYS A 279 -24.68 -21.02 16.03
C LYS A 279 -24.28 -21.77 14.75
N GLN A 280 -25.08 -21.64 13.70
CA GLN A 280 -24.81 -22.25 12.40
C GLN A 280 -23.50 -21.70 11.82
N THR A 281 -23.32 -20.39 11.87
CA THR A 281 -22.12 -19.71 11.37
C THR A 281 -20.85 -20.23 12.05
N ILE A 282 -20.86 -20.32 13.38
CA ILE A 282 -19.72 -20.83 14.17
C ILE A 282 -19.46 -22.30 13.83
N ARG A 283 -20.51 -23.13 13.77
CA ARG A 283 -20.37 -24.56 13.46
C ARG A 283 -19.75 -24.79 12.08
N GLU A 284 -20.32 -24.18 11.04
CA GLU A 284 -19.83 -24.37 9.68
C GLU A 284 -18.42 -23.78 9.50
N THR A 285 -18.15 -22.62 10.11
CA THR A 285 -16.80 -22.05 10.08
C THR A 285 -15.80 -22.99 10.77
N PHE A 286 -16.13 -23.55 11.92
CA PHE A 286 -15.24 -24.47 12.63
C PHE A 286 -14.91 -25.72 11.80
N LEU A 287 -15.89 -26.29 11.11
CA LEU A 287 -15.67 -27.38 10.15
C LEU A 287 -14.73 -26.94 9.02
N GLY A 288 -14.93 -25.73 8.48
CA GLY A 288 -14.04 -25.14 7.49
C GLY A 288 -12.60 -24.94 8.00
N LEU A 289 -12.43 -24.50 9.25
CA LEU A 289 -11.13 -24.35 9.91
C LEU A 289 -10.39 -25.69 10.00
N VAL A 290 -11.10 -26.77 10.34
CA VAL A 290 -10.53 -28.14 10.35
C VAL A 290 -10.02 -28.53 8.96
N GLU A 291 -10.77 -28.22 7.90
CA GLU A 291 -10.35 -28.52 6.53
C GLU A 291 -9.13 -27.70 6.08
N ILE A 292 -9.14 -26.38 6.27
CA ILE A 292 -8.02 -25.54 5.83
C ILE A 292 -6.75 -25.79 6.65
N ASN A 293 -6.88 -26.32 7.88
CA ASN A 293 -5.76 -26.70 8.73
C ASN A 293 -5.00 -27.93 8.19
N LYS A 294 -5.56 -28.69 7.25
CA LYS A 294 -4.86 -29.80 6.59
C LYS A 294 -3.82 -29.33 5.57
N VAL A 295 -3.84 -28.05 5.18
CA VAL A 295 -2.93 -27.50 4.17
C VAL A 295 -1.67 -27.00 4.86
N GLU A 296 -0.55 -27.69 4.64
CA GLU A 296 0.75 -27.30 5.17
C GLU A 296 1.54 -26.41 4.18
N ARG A 297 2.45 -25.59 4.70
CA ARG A 297 3.37 -24.82 3.87
C ARG A 297 4.35 -25.74 3.14
N LYS A 298 4.61 -25.46 1.88
CA LYS A 298 5.62 -26.16 1.05
C LYS A 298 6.50 -25.16 0.32
N PRO A 299 7.74 -25.53 -0.04
CA PRO A 299 8.60 -24.68 -0.87
C PRO A 299 7.89 -24.24 -2.16
N ALA A 300 7.99 -22.97 -2.50
CA ALA A 300 7.53 -22.37 -3.75
C ALA A 300 8.59 -21.41 -4.29
N PRO A 301 8.79 -21.32 -5.62
CA PRO A 301 9.78 -20.40 -6.19
C PRO A 301 9.40 -18.95 -5.93
N LEU A 302 10.40 -18.05 -5.85
CA LEU A 302 10.18 -16.62 -5.63
C LEU A 302 9.29 -15.97 -6.69
N SER A 303 9.21 -16.54 -7.90
CA SER A 303 8.30 -16.12 -8.98
C SER A 303 6.80 -16.21 -8.62
N LYS A 304 6.45 -16.93 -7.54
CA LYS A 304 5.07 -17.00 -7.04
C LYS A 304 4.70 -15.86 -6.09
N LEU A 305 5.64 -14.98 -5.73
CA LEU A 305 5.35 -13.82 -4.90
C LEU A 305 4.54 -12.77 -5.68
N CYS A 306 3.63 -12.12 -4.96
CA CYS A 306 2.97 -10.90 -5.38
C CYS A 306 3.20 -9.86 -4.28
N VAL A 307 4.00 -8.84 -4.56
CA VAL A 307 4.47 -7.87 -3.57
C VAL A 307 3.93 -6.48 -3.89
N GLY A 308 3.13 -5.93 -2.98
CA GLY A 308 2.71 -4.53 -3.04
C GLY A 308 3.73 -3.61 -2.36
N VAL A 309 4.04 -2.49 -3.00
CA VAL A 309 4.90 -1.42 -2.47
C VAL A 309 4.11 -0.13 -2.31
N LYS A 310 4.26 0.53 -1.16
CA LYS A 310 3.61 1.80 -0.84
C LYS A 310 4.46 2.63 0.12
N CYS A 311 4.20 3.91 0.17
CA CYS A 311 4.77 4.81 1.16
C CYS A 311 3.88 4.89 2.43
N GLY A 312 4.46 5.43 3.49
CA GLY A 312 3.77 5.78 4.72
C GLY A 312 3.86 7.29 4.94
N GLY A 313 4.59 7.71 5.97
CA GLY A 313 4.97 9.12 6.12
C GLY A 313 6.26 9.44 5.35
N SER A 314 6.14 9.96 4.13
CA SER A 314 7.30 10.32 3.30
C SER A 314 8.05 11.54 3.85
N ASP A 315 9.38 11.51 3.73
CA ASP A 315 10.28 12.61 4.09
C ASP A 315 11.31 12.87 2.97
N GLY A 316 12.12 13.92 3.08
CA GLY A 316 13.09 14.27 2.05
C GLY A 316 14.25 13.28 1.86
N PHE A 317 14.38 12.24 2.70
CA PHE A 317 15.32 11.14 2.51
C PHE A 317 14.69 9.89 1.89
N SER A 318 13.38 9.75 1.94
CA SER A 318 12.65 8.58 1.44
C SER A 318 13.00 8.28 -0.03
N GLY A 319 13.00 9.32 -0.88
CA GLY A 319 13.30 9.22 -2.32
C GLY A 319 14.77 8.94 -2.68
N ILE A 320 15.70 9.07 -1.73
CA ILE A 320 17.14 8.83 -1.94
C ILE A 320 17.70 7.67 -1.11
N SER A 321 16.85 6.96 -0.36
CA SER A 321 17.26 5.84 0.48
C SER A 321 16.29 4.65 0.38
N ALA A 322 15.23 4.64 1.19
CA ALA A 322 14.29 3.54 1.30
C ALA A 322 13.58 3.23 -0.03
N ASN A 323 13.09 4.25 -0.75
CA ASN A 323 12.36 4.02 -2.00
C ASN A 323 13.25 3.42 -3.09
N PRO A 324 14.48 3.93 -3.36
CA PRO A 324 15.42 3.26 -4.26
C PRO A 324 15.76 1.82 -3.86
N ALA A 325 15.95 1.55 -2.56
CA ALA A 325 16.24 0.19 -2.08
C ALA A 325 15.06 -0.77 -2.33
N VAL A 326 13.82 -0.31 -2.06
CA VAL A 326 12.59 -1.05 -2.40
C VAL A 326 12.45 -1.23 -3.91
N GLY A 327 12.76 -0.20 -4.70
CA GLY A 327 12.74 -0.28 -6.17
C GLY A 327 13.72 -1.30 -6.73
N HIS A 328 14.92 -1.41 -6.17
CA HIS A 328 15.87 -2.44 -6.57
C HIS A 328 15.37 -3.84 -6.20
N CYS A 329 14.76 -4.01 -5.02
CA CYS A 329 14.09 -5.26 -4.65
C CYS A 329 12.94 -5.62 -5.62
N ALA A 330 12.14 -4.63 -6.03
CA ALA A 330 11.11 -4.80 -7.04
C ALA A 330 11.69 -5.29 -8.37
N ASP A 331 12.78 -4.68 -8.86
CA ASP A 331 13.42 -5.10 -10.12
C ASP A 331 13.99 -6.52 -10.05
N LEU A 332 14.57 -6.93 -8.90
CA LEU A 332 15.01 -8.32 -8.68
C LEU A 332 13.84 -9.30 -8.74
N LEU A 333 12.71 -8.98 -8.11
CA LEU A 333 11.51 -9.80 -8.14
C LEU A 333 10.90 -9.89 -9.55
N VAL A 334 10.85 -8.78 -10.27
CA VAL A 334 10.38 -8.74 -11.66
C VAL A 334 11.29 -9.59 -12.56
N ALA A 335 12.61 -9.50 -12.41
CA ALA A 335 13.57 -10.32 -13.14
C ALA A 335 13.43 -11.83 -12.82
N LEU A 336 13.01 -12.18 -11.60
CA LEU A 336 12.67 -13.57 -11.21
C LEU A 336 11.28 -14.02 -11.71
N GLY A 337 10.51 -13.17 -12.37
CA GLY A 337 9.17 -13.48 -12.88
C GLY A 337 8.04 -13.38 -11.84
N ALA A 338 8.26 -12.68 -10.73
CA ALA A 338 7.23 -12.40 -9.74
C ALA A 338 6.33 -11.21 -10.14
N LYS A 339 5.25 -10.97 -9.38
CA LYS A 339 4.38 -9.80 -9.53
C LYS A 339 4.78 -8.73 -8.53
N VAL A 340 4.92 -7.48 -9.00
CA VAL A 340 5.13 -6.30 -8.15
C VAL A 340 4.05 -5.29 -8.44
N LEU A 341 3.41 -4.76 -7.39
CA LEU A 341 2.33 -3.79 -7.48
C LEU A 341 2.77 -2.48 -6.85
N SER A 342 2.84 -1.40 -7.63
CA SER A 342 3.05 -0.05 -7.10
C SER A 342 1.73 0.71 -7.10
N ALA A 343 1.27 1.07 -5.91
CA ALA A 343 0.03 1.81 -5.71
C ALA A 343 0.28 3.34 -5.62
N GLU A 344 -0.75 4.08 -5.17
CA GLU A 344 -0.70 5.51 -4.84
C GLU A 344 -0.61 6.44 -6.06
N PHE A 345 -1.63 6.45 -6.93
CA PHE A 345 -1.69 7.30 -8.12
C PHE A 345 -1.46 8.80 -7.85
N PRO A 346 -2.03 9.39 -6.77
CA PRO A 346 -1.73 10.78 -6.40
C PRO A 346 -0.25 11.04 -6.07
N GLU A 347 0.54 9.99 -5.76
CA GLU A 347 1.98 10.07 -5.51
C GLU A 347 2.82 9.87 -6.79
N LEU A 348 2.18 9.90 -7.97
CA LEU A 348 2.85 9.77 -9.27
C LEU A 348 2.76 11.07 -10.10
N CYS A 349 2.20 12.14 -9.53
CA CYS A 349 2.04 13.41 -10.23
C CYS A 349 3.39 14.13 -10.40
N GLY A 350 3.78 14.40 -11.65
CA GLY A 350 5.10 14.91 -12.03
C GLY A 350 6.06 13.86 -12.60
N VAL A 351 5.68 12.58 -12.63
CA VAL A 351 6.49 11.50 -13.21
C VAL A 351 5.72 10.59 -14.15
N GLU A 352 4.53 11.01 -14.57
CA GLU A 352 3.64 10.26 -15.46
C GLU A 352 4.32 9.92 -16.78
N GLN A 353 5.00 10.88 -17.41
CA GLN A 353 5.65 10.66 -18.70
C GLN A 353 6.76 9.60 -18.61
N GLU A 354 7.56 9.62 -17.53
CA GLU A 354 8.61 8.63 -17.29
C GLU A 354 8.03 7.21 -17.07
N LEU A 355 6.86 7.11 -16.43
CA LEU A 355 6.15 5.84 -16.26
C LEU A 355 5.52 5.35 -17.57
N ILE A 356 4.91 6.25 -18.35
CA ILE A 356 4.32 5.95 -19.66
C ILE A 356 5.40 5.43 -20.62
N ASP A 357 6.58 6.04 -20.62
CA ASP A 357 7.69 5.63 -21.50
C ASP A 357 8.19 4.21 -21.18
N ARG A 358 7.94 3.70 -19.96
CA ARG A 358 8.27 2.33 -19.53
C ARG A 358 7.20 1.31 -19.91
N MET A 359 6.07 1.72 -20.47
CA MET A 359 4.98 0.83 -20.86
C MET A 359 5.23 0.28 -22.27
N PRO A 360 5.35 -1.06 -22.44
CA PRO A 360 5.60 -1.64 -23.75
C PRO A 360 4.39 -1.53 -24.68
N GLU A 361 3.17 -1.60 -24.11
CA GLU A 361 1.92 -1.60 -24.86
C GLU A 361 1.20 -0.25 -24.78
N GLU A 362 0.71 0.23 -25.93
CA GLU A 362 -0.06 1.48 -26.02
C GLU A 362 -1.34 1.43 -25.19
N GLU A 363 -2.01 0.29 -25.15
CA GLU A 363 -3.24 0.10 -24.37
C GLU A 363 -3.01 0.36 -22.87
N THR A 364 -1.89 -0.15 -22.32
CA THR A 364 -1.51 0.06 -20.92
C THR A 364 -1.26 1.54 -20.63
N ALA A 365 -0.55 2.24 -21.53
CA ALA A 365 -0.32 3.68 -21.41
C ALA A 365 -1.62 4.50 -21.48
N ARG A 366 -2.52 4.17 -22.41
CA ARG A 366 -3.82 4.85 -22.51
C ARG A 366 -4.70 4.59 -21.28
N LYS A 367 -4.67 3.37 -20.73
CA LYS A 367 -5.37 3.04 -19.50
C LYS A 367 -4.84 3.86 -18.31
N PHE A 368 -3.52 3.99 -18.17
CA PHE A 368 -2.90 4.85 -17.15
C PHE A 368 -3.32 6.31 -17.27
N ILE A 369 -3.20 6.89 -18.47
CA ILE A 369 -3.59 8.29 -18.73
C ILE A 369 -5.06 8.52 -18.36
N ARG A 370 -5.95 7.61 -18.77
CA ARG A 370 -7.38 7.70 -18.45
C ARG A 370 -7.60 7.69 -16.93
N LEU A 371 -7.04 6.71 -16.21
CA LEU A 371 -7.24 6.58 -14.77
C LEU A 371 -6.64 7.77 -13.99
N MET A 372 -5.48 8.29 -14.38
CA MET A 372 -4.91 9.50 -13.79
C MET A 372 -5.85 10.71 -13.99
N SER A 373 -6.39 10.87 -15.19
CA SER A 373 -7.31 11.97 -15.51
C SER A 373 -8.64 11.85 -14.76
N GLU A 374 -9.22 10.66 -14.72
CA GLU A 374 -10.48 10.39 -14.00
C GLU A 374 -10.33 10.62 -12.49
N TYR A 375 -9.20 10.21 -11.90
CA TYR A 375 -8.93 10.42 -10.48
C TYR A 375 -8.71 11.91 -10.17
N ASP A 376 -7.95 12.63 -10.99
CA ASP A 376 -7.74 14.08 -10.82
C ASP A 376 -9.06 14.85 -10.97
N ASP A 377 -9.92 14.49 -11.92
CA ASP A 377 -11.27 15.06 -12.06
C ASP A 377 -12.14 14.83 -10.80
N LEU A 378 -12.04 13.65 -10.18
CA LEU A 378 -12.73 13.35 -8.91
C LEU A 378 -12.18 14.21 -7.76
N ALA A 379 -10.87 14.40 -7.68
CA ALA A 379 -10.26 15.27 -6.68
C ALA A 379 -10.73 16.73 -6.83
N HIS A 380 -10.80 17.24 -8.06
CA HIS A 380 -11.29 18.60 -8.35
C HIS A 380 -12.75 18.80 -7.98
N LYS A 381 -13.61 17.80 -8.18
CA LYS A 381 -15.04 17.87 -7.81
C LYS A 381 -15.26 18.08 -6.32
N VAL A 382 -14.31 17.70 -5.47
CA VAL A 382 -14.37 17.88 -4.02
C VAL A 382 -13.49 19.03 -3.52
N GLY A 383 -13.01 19.90 -4.43
CA GLY A 383 -12.19 21.07 -4.08
C GLY A 383 -10.72 20.74 -3.77
N SER A 384 -10.25 19.58 -4.20
CA SER A 384 -8.85 19.14 -4.09
C SER A 384 -8.17 19.09 -5.47
N GLY A 385 -6.92 18.64 -5.53
CA GLY A 385 -6.16 18.40 -6.76
C GLY A 385 -4.80 17.77 -6.43
N PHE A 386 -4.18 17.06 -7.37
CA PHE A 386 -2.92 16.35 -7.12
C PHE A 386 -1.78 17.26 -6.64
N TYR A 387 -1.72 18.49 -7.18
CA TYR A 387 -0.71 19.47 -6.81
C TYR A 387 -0.75 19.92 -5.33
N MET A 388 -1.82 19.61 -4.57
CA MET A 388 -1.99 19.95 -3.15
C MET A 388 -1.62 18.81 -2.18
N ASN A 389 -1.01 17.73 -2.68
CA ASN A 389 -0.74 16.52 -1.92
C ASN A 389 0.43 16.58 -0.90
N PRO A 390 1.37 17.56 -0.93
CA PRO A 390 2.33 17.73 0.18
C PRO A 390 1.67 18.19 1.48
N SER A 391 1.78 17.39 2.54
CA SER A 391 1.30 17.77 3.88
C SER A 391 2.27 18.74 4.59
N PRO A 392 1.84 19.44 5.66
CA PRO A 392 2.75 20.28 6.45
C PRO A 392 3.98 19.54 6.99
N GLY A 393 3.84 18.26 7.32
CA GLY A 393 4.97 17.40 7.72
C GLY A 393 5.97 17.19 6.58
N ASN A 394 5.48 16.93 5.36
CA ASN A 394 6.33 16.73 4.19
C ASN A 394 7.14 18.00 3.86
N ILE A 395 6.49 19.18 3.91
CA ILE A 395 7.14 20.47 3.65
C ILE A 395 8.25 20.73 4.67
N LYS A 396 7.98 20.49 5.96
CA LYS A 396 8.98 20.60 7.04
C LYS A 396 10.18 19.69 6.77
N ASP A 397 9.95 18.49 6.25
CA ASP A 397 10.97 17.49 5.93
C ASP A 397 11.56 17.61 4.51
N GLY A 398 11.41 18.75 3.83
CA GLY A 398 12.12 19.05 2.58
C GLY A 398 11.44 18.57 1.30
N LEU A 399 10.19 18.11 1.37
CA LEU A 399 9.34 17.77 0.22
C LEU A 399 8.36 18.92 -0.05
N ILE A 400 8.86 19.96 -0.74
CA ILE A 400 8.17 21.26 -0.86
C ILE A 400 7.31 21.42 -2.12
N THR A 401 7.44 20.51 -3.10
CA THR A 401 6.53 20.42 -4.24
C THR A 401 6.06 18.98 -4.41
N ASP A 402 4.89 18.80 -5.02
CA ASP A 402 4.36 17.45 -5.23
C ASP A 402 5.25 16.63 -6.17
N ALA A 403 5.71 17.22 -7.28
CA ALA A 403 6.66 16.57 -8.19
C ALA A 403 7.95 16.06 -7.50
N ILE A 404 8.50 16.77 -6.50
CA ILE A 404 9.63 16.27 -5.69
C ILE A 404 9.24 15.01 -4.91
N LYS A 405 8.07 15.05 -4.26
CA LYS A 405 7.53 13.95 -3.45
C LYS A 405 7.26 12.75 -4.33
N SER A 406 6.54 12.94 -5.43
CA SER A 406 6.14 11.93 -6.39
C SER A 406 7.35 11.31 -7.12
N ALA A 407 8.34 12.10 -7.51
CA ALA A 407 9.57 11.57 -8.12
C ALA A 407 10.35 10.67 -7.17
N GLY A 408 10.40 11.01 -5.87
CA GLY A 408 10.97 10.15 -4.84
C GLY A 408 10.11 8.92 -4.57
N ALA A 409 8.79 9.05 -4.53
CA ALA A 409 7.85 7.96 -4.29
C ALA A 409 7.91 6.91 -5.42
N ALA A 410 7.93 7.34 -6.68
CA ALA A 410 7.95 6.44 -7.84
C ALA A 410 9.20 5.55 -7.91
N LYS A 411 10.31 5.91 -7.22
CA LYS A 411 11.49 5.04 -7.13
C LYS A 411 11.19 3.68 -6.50
N LYS A 412 10.14 3.55 -5.68
CA LYS A 412 9.70 2.26 -5.09
C LYS A 412 9.27 1.24 -6.15
N ALA A 413 8.86 1.71 -7.33
CA ALA A 413 8.48 0.88 -8.46
C ALA A 413 9.70 0.37 -9.27
N GLY A 414 10.92 0.72 -8.87
CA GLY A 414 12.14 0.34 -9.59
C GLY A 414 12.19 0.94 -10.99
N THR A 415 12.87 0.23 -11.88
CA THR A 415 13.15 0.65 -13.27
C THR A 415 12.57 -0.29 -14.32
N SER A 416 12.01 -1.43 -13.91
CA SER A 416 11.40 -2.42 -14.83
C SER A 416 10.26 -1.86 -15.70
N PRO A 417 9.97 -2.50 -16.86
CA PRO A 417 8.81 -2.14 -17.67
C PRO A 417 7.51 -2.27 -16.87
N VAL A 418 6.59 -1.32 -17.09
CA VAL A 418 5.24 -1.39 -16.52
C VAL A 418 4.37 -2.25 -17.44
N VAL A 419 4.09 -3.49 -17.03
CA VAL A 419 3.40 -4.49 -17.87
C VAL A 419 1.87 -4.42 -17.77
N ASP A 420 1.36 -3.75 -16.74
CA ASP A 420 -0.08 -3.56 -16.56
C ASP A 420 -0.40 -2.33 -15.73
N VAL A 421 -1.63 -1.86 -15.87
CA VAL A 421 -2.22 -0.80 -15.06
C VAL A 421 -3.58 -1.30 -14.61
N LEU A 422 -3.80 -1.35 -13.30
CA LEU A 422 -4.96 -1.93 -12.67
C LEU A 422 -5.83 -0.83 -12.07
N ASP A 423 -7.12 -0.86 -12.36
CA ASP A 423 -8.10 -0.03 -11.67
C ASP A 423 -8.48 -0.65 -10.31
N TYR A 424 -9.21 0.09 -9.49
CA TYR A 424 -9.65 -0.37 -8.19
C TYR A 424 -10.42 -1.70 -8.32
N THR A 425 -10.04 -2.69 -7.50
CA THR A 425 -10.55 -4.09 -7.49
C THR A 425 -10.09 -5.01 -8.62
N GLU A 426 -9.38 -4.53 -9.64
CA GLU A 426 -8.88 -5.40 -10.70
C GLU A 426 -7.74 -6.32 -10.23
N PRO A 427 -7.73 -7.62 -10.60
CA PRO A 427 -6.70 -8.55 -10.19
C PRO A 427 -5.42 -8.42 -11.02
N ALA A 428 -4.26 -8.53 -10.35
CA ALA A 428 -2.98 -8.62 -11.04
C ALA A 428 -2.77 -10.02 -11.65
N THR A 429 -2.83 -10.13 -12.98
CA THR A 429 -2.73 -11.41 -13.68
C THR A 429 -1.36 -11.65 -14.32
N LYS A 430 -0.65 -10.59 -14.74
CA LYS A 430 0.64 -10.67 -15.44
C LYS A 430 1.82 -10.60 -14.45
N PRO A 431 2.90 -11.40 -14.65
CA PRO A 431 4.17 -11.20 -13.95
C PRO A 431 4.85 -9.92 -14.44
N GLY A 432 5.57 -9.25 -13.54
CA GLY A 432 6.17 -7.94 -13.80
C GLY A 432 5.62 -6.85 -12.87
N LEU A 433 5.94 -5.60 -13.19
CA LEU A 433 5.48 -4.42 -12.47
C LEU A 433 4.11 -3.98 -13.00
N SER A 434 3.12 -3.87 -12.12
CA SER A 434 1.84 -3.23 -12.39
C SER A 434 1.64 -2.00 -11.54
N LEU A 435 1.05 -0.95 -12.12
CA LEU A 435 0.58 0.21 -11.37
C LEU A 435 -0.86 -0.02 -10.94
N VAL A 436 -1.23 0.34 -9.71
CA VAL A 436 -2.58 0.13 -9.17
C VAL A 436 -3.20 1.45 -8.76
N CYS A 437 -4.34 1.79 -9.36
CA CYS A 437 -5.14 2.95 -8.98
C CYS A 437 -5.82 2.67 -7.64
N THR A 438 -5.39 3.38 -6.59
CA THR A 438 -5.83 3.18 -5.19
C THR A 438 -6.04 4.49 -4.47
#